data_AF-A0A920PXT1-F1
#
_entry.id   AF-A0A920PXT1-F1
#
_cell.length_a   1.000
_cell.length_b   1.000
_cell.length_c   1.000
_cell.angle_alpha   90.00
_cell.angle_beta   90.00
_cell.angle_gamma   90.00
#
_symmetry.space_group_name_H-M   'P 1'
#
loop_
_entity.id
_entity.type
_entity.pdbx_description
1 polymer ?
#
loop_
_entity_poly.entity_id
_entity_poly.type
_entity_poly.pdbx_seq_one_letter_code
_entity_poly.pdbx_strand_id
1 'polypeptide(L)'
;MHALQGVGIPAGPVLNSRDIHFDSQFKSRGFLERVDYPKERDMGSRLFMGRPYKFSNSPLAIQGPSPTFGQHNEEGFPRFVGRGSFRLIRARWTMRVFAKVPTTGEATPRVSEAES
;
A
#
# COMPACT_ATOMS: atom_id res chain seq x y z
N MET A 1 -5.14 -11.19 -35.26
CA MET A 1 -3.82 -10.89 -34.65
C MET A 1 -2.76 -11.91 -35.09
N HIS A 2 -3.00 -13.21 -34.89
CA HIS A 2 -2.02 -14.25 -35.24
C HIS A 2 -1.67 -14.34 -36.74
N ALA A 3 -2.54 -13.89 -37.64
CA ALA A 3 -2.21 -13.82 -39.08
C ALA A 3 -1.00 -12.92 -39.38
N LEU A 4 -0.92 -11.74 -38.75
CA LEU A 4 0.21 -10.81 -38.94
C LEU A 4 1.48 -11.31 -38.22
N GLN A 5 1.31 -11.80 -36.98
CA GLN A 5 2.43 -12.39 -36.22
C GLN A 5 3.03 -13.61 -36.94
N GLY A 6 2.20 -14.42 -37.60
CA GLY A 6 2.62 -15.61 -38.35
C GLY A 6 3.50 -15.32 -39.57
N VAL A 7 3.44 -14.09 -40.10
CA VAL A 7 4.35 -13.61 -41.16
C VAL A 7 5.47 -12.71 -40.61
N GLY A 8 5.67 -12.70 -39.29
CA GLY A 8 6.76 -11.97 -38.63
C GLY A 8 6.47 -10.49 -38.35
N ILE A 9 5.24 -10.01 -38.53
CA ILE A 9 4.87 -8.62 -38.26
C ILE A 9 4.50 -8.47 -36.77
N PRO A 10 5.20 -7.62 -36.00
CA PRO A 10 4.84 -7.34 -34.61
C PRO A 10 3.48 -6.63 -34.54
N ALA A 11 2.49 -7.29 -33.94
CA ALA A 11 1.16 -6.74 -33.73
C ALA A 11 0.61 -7.21 -32.38
N GLY A 12 -0.09 -6.33 -31.68
CA GLY A 12 -0.75 -6.61 -30.40
C GLY A 12 -2.15 -5.98 -30.36
N PRO A 13 -3.05 -6.46 -29.48
CA PRO A 13 -4.35 -5.85 -29.30
C PRO A 13 -4.23 -4.55 -28.51
N VAL A 14 -5.11 -3.58 -28.79
CA VAL A 14 -5.30 -2.43 -27.90
C VAL A 14 -6.25 -2.85 -26.79
N LEU A 15 -5.70 -3.13 -25.61
CA LEU A 15 -6.46 -3.57 -24.45
C LEU A 15 -7.01 -2.36 -23.68
N ASN A 16 -8.26 -2.46 -23.22
CA ASN A 16 -8.82 -1.52 -22.26
C ASN A 16 -8.61 -2.01 -20.81
N SER A 17 -9.03 -1.21 -19.83
CA SER A 17 -8.86 -1.54 -18.40
C SER A 17 -9.54 -2.85 -17.99
N ARG A 18 -10.69 -3.20 -18.58
CA ARG A 18 -11.40 -4.45 -18.30
C ARG A 18 -10.63 -5.65 -18.84
N ASP A 19 -10.09 -5.55 -20.04
CA ASP A 19 -9.44 -6.67 -20.73
C ASP A 19 -8.22 -7.18 -19.94
N ILE A 20 -7.49 -6.27 -19.28
CA ILE A 20 -6.32 -6.59 -18.45
C ILE A 20 -6.66 -7.60 -17.34
N HIS A 21 -7.88 -7.57 -16.80
CA HIS A 21 -8.30 -8.53 -15.77
C HIS A 21 -8.49 -9.96 -16.28
N PHE A 22 -8.72 -10.12 -17.57
CA PHE A 22 -9.07 -11.41 -18.17
C PHE A 22 -7.99 -11.97 -19.10
N ASP A 23 -7.04 -11.14 -19.51
CA ASP A 23 -5.93 -11.49 -20.39
C ASP A 23 -5.07 -12.64 -19.84
N SER A 24 -4.72 -13.57 -20.73
CA SER A 24 -4.00 -14.79 -20.37
C SER A 24 -2.54 -14.54 -20.00
N GLN A 25 -1.91 -13.52 -20.57
CA GLN A 25 -0.53 -13.15 -20.27
C GLN A 25 -0.45 -12.55 -18.86
N PHE A 26 -1.37 -11.67 -18.49
CA PHE A 26 -1.41 -11.08 -17.16
C PHE A 26 -1.72 -12.12 -16.06
N LYS A 27 -2.59 -13.09 -16.35
CA LYS A 27 -2.89 -14.22 -15.46
C LYS A 27 -1.69 -15.15 -15.26
N SER A 28 -1.03 -15.57 -16.34
CA SER A 28 0.06 -16.56 -16.28
C SER A 28 1.26 -16.06 -15.48
N ARG A 29 1.54 -14.75 -15.49
CA ARG A 29 2.62 -14.13 -14.70
C ARG A 29 2.21 -13.71 -13.28
N GLY A 30 0.96 -13.93 -12.88
CA GLY A 30 0.41 -13.46 -11.61
C GLY A 30 0.59 -11.95 -11.43
N PHE A 31 0.23 -11.16 -12.45
CA PHE A 31 0.40 -9.70 -12.39
C PHE A 31 -0.64 -9.04 -11.50
N LEU A 32 -1.88 -9.52 -11.51
CA LEU A 32 -2.94 -9.00 -10.65
C LEU A 32 -2.99 -9.85 -9.37
N GLU A 33 -2.70 -9.21 -8.25
CA GLU A 33 -2.67 -9.84 -6.92
C GLU A 33 -3.98 -9.53 -6.19
N ARG A 34 -4.66 -10.56 -5.67
CA ARG A 34 -5.88 -10.42 -4.88
C ARG A 34 -5.52 -10.05 -3.45
N VAL A 35 -6.18 -9.03 -2.94
CA VAL A 35 -6.05 -8.56 -1.56
C VAL A 35 -7.41 -8.59 -0.90
N ASP A 36 -7.51 -9.32 0.20
CA ASP A 36 -8.72 -9.42 0.99
C ASP A 36 -8.66 -8.40 2.13
N TYR A 37 -9.61 -7.47 2.15
CA TYR A 37 -9.70 -6.49 3.23
C TYR A 37 -10.49 -7.04 4.43
N PRO A 38 -10.19 -6.58 5.65
CA PRO A 38 -10.97 -6.92 6.84
C PRO A 38 -12.43 -6.49 6.69
N LYS A 39 -13.36 -7.26 7.27
CA LYS A 39 -14.81 -7.05 7.13
C LYS A 39 -15.25 -5.67 7.62
N GLU A 40 -14.58 -5.14 8.63
CA GLU A 40 -14.87 -3.85 9.26
C GLU A 40 -14.69 -2.66 8.31
N ARG A 41 -13.95 -2.85 7.20
CA ARG A 41 -13.75 -1.81 6.19
C ARG A 41 -14.79 -1.80 5.07
N ASP A 42 -15.65 -2.82 5.00
CA ASP A 42 -16.68 -2.99 3.96
C ASP A 42 -16.14 -2.88 2.51
N MET A 43 -14.87 -3.26 2.31
CA MET A 43 -14.21 -3.23 1.00
C MET A 43 -14.24 -4.60 0.32
N GLY A 44 -14.31 -5.71 1.05
CA GLY A 44 -14.21 -7.06 0.49
C GLY A 44 -12.87 -7.32 -0.21
N SER A 45 -12.87 -8.14 -1.26
CA SER A 45 -11.67 -8.46 -2.04
C SER A 45 -11.45 -7.46 -3.19
N ARG A 46 -10.20 -7.06 -3.42
CA ARG A 46 -9.81 -6.20 -4.55
C ARG A 46 -8.59 -6.77 -5.26
N LEU A 47 -8.50 -6.50 -6.56
CA LEU A 47 -7.33 -6.83 -7.37
C LEU A 47 -6.44 -5.59 -7.47
N PHE A 48 -5.15 -5.78 -7.23
CA PHE A 48 -4.14 -4.76 -7.39
C PHE A 48 -3.13 -5.15 -8.45
N MET A 49 -2.62 -4.16 -9.17
CA MET A 49 -1.47 -4.35 -10.04
C MET A 49 -0.25 -4.66 -9.19
N GLY A 50 0.35 -5.83 -9.43
CA GLY A 50 1.60 -6.26 -8.85
C GLY A 50 2.79 -5.57 -9.51
N ARG A 51 3.97 -6.19 -9.36
CA ARG A 51 5.23 -5.57 -9.76
C ARG A 51 5.41 -5.71 -11.28
N PRO A 52 5.85 -4.64 -11.99
CA PRO A 52 6.16 -4.74 -13.42
C PRO A 52 7.34 -5.69 -13.67
N TYR A 53 8.23 -5.86 -12.70
CA TYR A 53 9.41 -6.73 -12.77
C TYR A 53 9.30 -7.92 -11.82
N LYS A 54 9.97 -9.02 -12.16
CA LYS A 54 10.12 -10.21 -11.31
C LYS A 54 11.62 -10.45 -11.06
N PHE A 55 11.98 -10.62 -9.80
CA PHE A 55 13.36 -10.94 -9.40
C PHE A 55 13.44 -12.40 -8.97
N SER A 56 14.44 -13.13 -9.47
CA SER A 56 14.62 -14.56 -9.14
C SER A 56 14.93 -14.79 -7.66
N ASN A 57 15.73 -13.91 -7.05
CA ASN A 57 16.19 -14.04 -5.66
C ASN A 57 15.40 -13.18 -4.67
N SER A 58 14.34 -12.50 -5.11
CA SER A 58 13.54 -11.61 -4.26
C SER A 58 12.08 -11.68 -4.65
N PRO A 59 11.34 -12.70 -4.17
CA PRO A 59 9.93 -12.86 -4.48
C PRO A 59 9.11 -11.76 -3.78
N LEU A 60 8.81 -10.70 -4.52
CA LEU A 60 7.98 -9.59 -4.06
C LEU A 60 6.50 -9.92 -4.24
N ALA A 61 5.73 -9.90 -3.15
CA ALA A 61 4.28 -10.13 -3.13
C ALA A 61 3.56 -9.13 -2.21
N ILE A 62 2.29 -8.83 -2.45
CA ILE A 62 1.50 -7.95 -1.57
C ILE A 62 1.31 -8.70 -0.25
N GLN A 63 1.72 -8.07 0.85
CA GLN A 63 1.75 -8.70 2.18
C GLN A 63 0.40 -8.60 2.92
N GLY A 64 -0.52 -7.77 2.42
CA GLY A 64 -1.81 -7.57 3.05
C GLY A 64 -2.52 -6.32 2.54
N PRO A 65 -3.70 -6.00 3.13
CA PRO A 65 -4.43 -4.78 2.84
C PRO A 65 -3.61 -3.54 3.21
N SER A 66 -3.91 -2.41 2.57
CA SER A 66 -3.34 -1.13 2.95
C SER A 66 -3.57 -0.85 4.45
N PRO A 67 -2.64 -0.21 5.16
CA PRO A 67 -2.84 0.11 6.58
C PRO A 67 -4.00 1.09 6.78
N THR A 68 -4.69 0.97 7.90
CA THR A 68 -5.58 2.04 8.39
C THR A 68 -4.78 3.23 8.87
N PHE A 69 -5.46 4.38 9.00
CA PHE A 69 -4.85 5.58 9.56
C PHE A 69 -4.35 5.30 10.99
N GLY A 70 -3.04 5.47 11.20
CA GLY A 70 -2.40 5.22 12.49
C GLY A 70 -2.29 3.75 12.91
N GLN A 71 -2.52 2.77 12.01
CA GLN A 71 -2.50 1.33 12.33
C GLN A 71 -1.24 0.90 13.07
N HIS A 72 -0.07 1.40 12.65
CA HIS A 72 1.22 0.95 13.17
C HIS A 72 1.87 1.94 14.15
N ASN A 73 1.11 2.92 14.67
CA ASN A 73 1.64 3.94 15.59
C ASN A 73 2.24 3.32 16.87
N GLU A 74 1.65 2.24 17.36
CA GLU A 74 2.06 1.56 18.61
C GLU A 74 3.12 0.48 18.37
N GLU A 75 3.13 -0.17 17.19
CA GLU A 75 4.05 -1.26 16.86
C GLU A 75 5.43 -0.75 16.40
N GLY A 76 5.47 0.32 15.59
CA GLY A 76 6.73 0.84 15.06
C GLY A 76 7.58 1.55 16.12
N PHE A 77 6.95 2.27 17.04
CA PHE A 77 7.66 3.23 17.90
C PHE A 77 8.63 2.61 18.92
N PRO A 78 8.28 1.54 19.65
CA PRO A 78 9.20 0.88 20.58
C PRO A 78 10.43 0.30 19.87
N ARG A 79 10.30 -0.05 18.58
CA ARG A 79 11.35 -0.67 17.77
C ARG A 79 12.43 0.32 17.32
N PHE A 80 12.11 1.60 17.20
CA PHE A 80 13.05 2.64 16.75
C PHE A 80 13.62 3.53 17.85
N VAL A 81 12.93 3.70 18.99
CA VAL A 81 13.28 4.76 19.97
C VAL A 81 13.96 4.23 21.24
N GLY A 82 14.14 2.91 21.37
CA GLY A 82 14.76 2.35 22.58
C GLY A 82 13.87 2.50 23.82
N ARG A 83 14.26 1.81 24.90
CA ARG A 83 13.41 1.58 26.09
C ARG A 83 13.08 2.88 26.85
N GLY A 84 11.95 3.48 26.50
CA GLY A 84 11.28 4.60 27.19
C GLY A 84 9.85 4.86 26.65
N SER A 85 9.32 3.91 25.87
CA SER A 85 8.35 4.18 24.81
C SER A 85 6.94 4.51 25.29
N PHE A 86 6.51 3.98 26.44
CA PHE A 86 5.12 4.14 26.91
C PHE A 86 4.79 5.58 27.32
N ARG A 87 5.70 6.27 28.02
CA ARG A 87 5.48 7.67 28.47
C ARG A 87 5.48 8.64 27.28
N LEU A 88 6.34 8.39 26.29
CA LEU A 88 6.46 9.19 25.07
C LEU A 88 5.27 9.02 24.13
N ILE A 89 4.77 7.80 23.94
CA ILE A 89 3.56 7.55 23.15
C ILE A 89 2.39 8.30 23.79
N ARG A 90 2.16 8.15 25.10
CA ARG A 90 1.08 8.83 25.82
C ARG A 90 1.22 10.36 25.75
N ALA A 91 2.42 10.91 25.95
CA ALA A 91 2.66 12.35 25.86
C ALA A 91 2.38 12.90 24.45
N ARG A 92 2.76 12.18 23.38
CA ARG A 92 2.49 12.61 21.99
C ARG A 92 1.03 12.47 21.57
N TRP A 93 0.31 11.49 22.10
CA TRP A 93 -1.15 11.42 21.97
C TRP A 93 -1.80 12.66 22.61
N THR A 94 -1.38 13.02 23.82
CA THR A 94 -1.83 14.25 24.49
C THR A 94 -1.46 15.51 23.71
N MET A 95 -0.27 15.55 23.10
CA MET A 95 0.20 16.66 22.25
C MET A 95 -0.37 16.61 20.81
N ARG A 96 -1.28 15.68 20.49
CA ARG A 96 -1.91 15.50 19.16
C ARG A 96 -0.91 15.26 18.01
N VAL A 97 0.29 14.74 18.31
CA VAL A 97 1.32 14.44 17.30
C VAL A 97 1.05 13.10 16.61
N PHE A 98 0.39 12.16 17.31
CA PHE A 98 -0.12 10.92 16.74
C PHE A 98 -1.63 10.88 16.85
N ALA A 99 -2.29 10.28 15.85
CA ALA A 99 -3.72 10.05 15.88
C ALA A 99 -4.07 8.73 15.16
N LYS A 100 -5.17 8.11 15.58
CA LYS A 100 -5.83 6.97 14.89
C LYS A 100 -7.13 7.39 14.19
N VAL A 101 -7.49 8.66 14.31
CA VAL A 101 -8.59 9.30 13.59
C VAL A 101 -8.09 10.62 13.01
N PRO A 102 -8.60 11.08 11.86
CA PRO A 102 -8.26 12.39 11.33
C PRO A 102 -8.54 13.47 12.40
N THR A 103 -7.52 14.27 12.73
CA THR A 103 -7.73 15.49 13.50
C THR A 103 -8.40 16.53 12.63
N THR A 104 -9.13 17.46 13.23
CA THR A 104 -9.98 18.50 12.61
C THR A 104 -9.28 19.45 11.62
N GLY A 105 -8.01 19.20 11.26
CA GLY A 105 -7.25 19.99 10.30
C GLY A 105 -6.71 21.31 10.85
N GLU A 106 -6.99 21.64 12.11
CA GLU A 106 -6.37 22.77 12.78
C GLU A 106 -4.88 22.50 12.95
N ALA A 107 -4.05 23.38 12.38
CA ALA A 107 -2.60 23.26 12.44
C ALA A 107 -2.15 23.24 13.90
N THR A 108 -1.31 22.26 14.26
CA THR A 108 -0.57 22.31 15.53
C THR A 108 0.25 23.61 15.51
N PRO A 109 0.17 24.47 16.55
CA PRO A 109 1.03 25.65 16.60
C PRO A 109 2.47 25.18 16.46
N ARG A 110 3.23 25.78 15.52
CA ARG A 110 4.67 25.56 15.45
C ARG A 110 5.24 25.94 16.82
N VAL A 111 6.03 25.06 17.42
CA VAL A 111 6.86 25.44 18.57
C VAL A 111 7.64 26.67 18.14
N SER A 112 7.55 27.76 18.89
CA SER A 112 8.27 28.99 18.53
C SER A 112 9.76 28.72 18.53
N GLU A 113 10.50 29.26 17.55
CA GLU A 113 11.96 29.14 17.46
C GLU A 113 12.70 29.60 18.74
N ALA A 114 12.03 30.30 19.65
CA ALA A 114 12.55 30.69 20.96
C ALA A 114 12.73 29.51 21.95
N GLU A 115 12.19 28.31 21.67
CA GLU A 115 12.31 27.12 22.52
C GLU A 115 13.20 26.01 21.91
N SER A 116 13.98 26.31 20.86
CA SER A 116 15.01 25.42 20.30
C SER A 116 16.42 25.91 20.59
#